data_AF-G1UV97-F1
#
_entry.id   AF-G1UV97-F1
#
_cell.length_a   1.000
_cell.length_b   1.000
_cell.length_c   1.000
_cell.angle_alpha   90.00
_cell.angle_beta   90.00
_cell.angle_gamma   90.00
#
_symmetry.space_group_name_H-M   'P 1'
#
loop_
_entity.id
_entity.type
_entity.pdbx_description
1 polymer ?
#
loop_
_entity_poly.entity_id
_entity_poly.type
_entity_poly.pdbx_seq_one_letter_code
_entity_poly.pdbx_strand_id
1 'polypeptide(L)'
;MRENLLFIDPDKLAAEGLSPIAAGKAAARMSRLFLQEGVSFARESTLTSHFDFVLMREAKRLGYEVELVYIRLASSALALERVAARVGRGGHGVPSQDCGTTFFAKSRKTVQGCETGR
;
A
#
# COMPACT_ATOMS: atom_id res chain seq x y z
N MET A 1 -13.65 10.56 -0.29
CA MET A 1 -13.71 9.12 0.00
C MET A 1 -15.15 8.68 -0.19
N ARG A 2 -15.44 7.78 -1.15
CA ARG A 2 -16.80 7.25 -1.36
C ARG A 2 -17.14 6.32 -0.20
N GLU A 3 -18.36 6.41 0.32
CA GLU A 3 -18.79 5.54 1.43
C GLU A 3 -19.06 4.12 0.90
N ASN A 4 -18.70 3.10 1.70
CA ASN A 4 -18.96 1.67 1.45
C ASN A 4 -18.09 0.92 0.41
N LEU A 5 -16.80 1.25 0.26
CA LEU A 5 -15.87 0.46 -0.55
C LEU A 5 -15.41 -0.82 0.19
N LEU A 6 -15.32 -1.93 -0.55
CA LEU A 6 -14.62 -3.12 -0.06
C LEU A 6 -13.14 -2.77 0.17
N PHE A 7 -12.61 -3.11 1.34
CA PHE A 7 -11.25 -2.75 1.74
C PHE A 7 -10.36 -4.00 1.83
N ILE A 8 -9.27 -4.01 1.07
CA ILE A 8 -8.28 -5.09 1.05
C ILE A 8 -7.05 -4.64 1.84
N ASP A 9 -6.78 -5.30 2.96
CA ASP A 9 -5.66 -5.03 3.85
C ASP A 9 -4.84 -6.33 4.06
N PRO A 10 -3.60 -6.40 3.55
CA PRO A 10 -2.74 -7.56 3.75
C PRO A 10 -2.44 -7.87 5.22
N ASP A 11 -2.38 -6.87 6.11
CA ASP A 11 -2.05 -7.10 7.52
C ASP A 11 -3.24 -7.70 8.28
N LYS A 12 -4.48 -7.31 7.94
CA LYS A 12 -5.69 -8.00 8.44
C LYS A 12 -5.73 -9.47 8.00
N LEU A 13 -5.43 -9.73 6.73
CA LEU A 13 -5.35 -11.10 6.19
C LEU A 13 -4.25 -11.91 6.89
N ALA A 14 -3.13 -11.28 7.28
CA ALA A 14 -2.09 -11.94 8.06
C ALA A 14 -2.55 -12.23 9.50
N ALA A 15 -3.29 -11.30 10.13
CA ALA A 15 -3.86 -11.47 11.46
C ALA A 15 -4.90 -12.61 11.53
N GLU A 16 -5.56 -12.94 10.41
CA GLU A 16 -6.46 -14.09 10.27
C GLU A 16 -5.72 -15.45 10.15
N GLY A 17 -4.39 -15.46 10.30
CA GLY A 17 -3.58 -16.68 10.37
C GLY A 17 -2.77 -17.00 9.11
N LEU A 18 -2.78 -16.11 8.11
CA LEU A 18 -1.89 -16.24 6.95
C LEU A 18 -0.47 -15.77 7.29
N SER A 19 0.54 -16.43 6.72
CA SER A 19 1.89 -15.86 6.74
C SER A 19 1.92 -14.53 5.95
N PRO A 20 2.83 -13.59 6.25
CA PRO A 20 2.89 -12.30 5.54
C PRO A 20 2.96 -12.45 4.02
N ILE A 21 3.70 -13.45 3.53
CA ILE A 21 3.81 -13.75 2.09
C ILE A 21 2.47 -14.28 1.55
N ALA A 22 1.80 -15.17 2.27
CA ALA A 22 0.51 -15.72 1.86
C ALA A 22 -0.58 -14.64 1.84
N ALA A 23 -0.60 -13.76 2.85
CA ALA A 23 -1.50 -12.62 2.95
C ALA A 23 -1.29 -11.62 1.79
N GLY A 24 -0.04 -11.27 1.48
CA GLY A 24 0.28 -10.43 0.33
C GLY A 24 -0.16 -11.04 -1.00
N LYS A 25 0.00 -12.35 -1.18
CA LYS A 25 -0.49 -13.08 -2.36
C LYS A 25 -2.02 -13.12 -2.41
N ALA A 26 -2.70 -13.31 -1.28
CA ALA A 26 -4.15 -13.30 -1.19
C ALA A 26 -4.73 -11.93 -1.57
N ALA A 27 -4.20 -10.85 -0.99
CA ALA A 27 -4.56 -9.48 -1.34
C ALA A 27 -4.38 -9.21 -2.84
N ALA A 28 -3.26 -9.62 -3.45
CA ALA A 28 -3.02 -9.49 -4.89
C ALA A 28 -4.05 -10.23 -5.74
N ARG A 29 -4.45 -11.45 -5.36
CA ARG A 29 -5.49 -12.22 -6.07
C ARG A 29 -6.86 -11.56 -5.94
N MET A 30 -7.24 -11.15 -4.74
CA MET A 30 -8.52 -10.48 -4.49
C MET A 30 -8.65 -9.18 -5.30
N SER A 31 -7.59 -8.37 -5.35
CA SER A 31 -7.61 -7.13 -6.15
C SER A 31 -7.82 -7.38 -7.63
N ARG A 32 -7.21 -8.43 -8.19
CA ARG A 32 -7.44 -8.80 -9.61
C ARG A 32 -8.85 -9.30 -9.84
N LEU A 33 -9.37 -10.13 -8.92
CA LEU A 33 -10.74 -10.65 -9.00
C LEU A 33 -11.74 -9.50 -9.01
N PHE A 34 -11.70 -8.60 -8.02
CA PHE A 34 -12.61 -7.45 -7.97
C PHE A 34 -12.51 -6.58 -9.20
N LEU A 35 -11.29 -6.39 -9.71
CA LEU A 35 -11.09 -5.61 -10.93
C LEU A 35 -11.78 -6.24 -12.15
N GLN A 36 -11.65 -7.56 -12.31
CA GLN A 36 -12.28 -8.32 -13.39
C GLN A 36 -13.81 -8.36 -13.26
N GLU A 37 -14.33 -8.42 -12.03
CA GLU A 37 -15.77 -8.47 -11.74
C GLU A 37 -16.46 -7.10 -11.78
N GLY A 38 -15.76 -6.01 -12.10
CA GLY A 38 -16.37 -4.68 -12.13
C GLY A 38 -16.63 -4.08 -10.73
N VAL A 39 -16.05 -4.65 -9.68
CA VAL A 39 -16.31 -4.27 -8.28
C VAL A 39 -15.37 -3.14 -7.86
N SER A 40 -15.93 -2.07 -7.30
CA SER A 40 -15.13 -0.97 -6.71
C SER A 40 -14.53 -1.39 -5.37
N PHE A 41 -13.23 -1.15 -5.17
CA PHE A 41 -12.51 -1.50 -3.94
C PHE A 41 -11.41 -0.49 -3.62
N ALA A 42 -11.03 -0.47 -2.34
CA ALA A 42 -9.82 0.18 -1.84
C ALA A 42 -8.83 -0.87 -1.36
N ARG A 43 -7.54 -0.59 -1.51
CA ARG A 43 -6.45 -1.50 -1.12
C ARG A 43 -5.39 -0.71 -0.38
N GLU A 44 -4.95 -1.25 0.75
CA GLU A 44 -3.76 -0.76 1.43
C GLU A 44 -2.50 -1.41 0.84
N SER A 45 -1.50 -0.59 0.56
CA SER A 45 -0.20 -1.03 0.10
C SER A 45 0.88 -0.05 0.54
N THR A 46 2.09 -0.57 0.75
CA THR A 46 3.30 0.23 0.99
C THR A 46 3.89 0.81 -0.31
N LEU A 47 3.29 0.52 -1.48
CA LEU A 47 3.79 0.87 -2.82
C LEU A 47 5.25 0.45 -3.08
N THR A 48 5.69 -0.63 -2.43
CA THR A 48 7.06 -1.15 -2.57
C THR A 48 7.20 -2.10 -3.76
N SER A 49 6.09 -2.60 -4.31
CA SER A 49 6.04 -3.55 -5.42
C SER A 49 5.61 -2.89 -6.73
N HIS A 50 6.08 -3.44 -7.85
CA HIS A 50 5.60 -3.06 -9.19
C HIS A 50 4.12 -3.45 -9.43
N PHE A 51 3.59 -4.37 -8.62
CA PHE A 51 2.22 -4.88 -8.76
C PHE A 51 1.15 -3.78 -8.72
N ASP A 52 1.24 -2.83 -7.80
CA ASP A 52 0.22 -1.80 -7.63
C ASP A 52 0.11 -0.92 -8.89
N PHE A 53 1.24 -0.59 -9.53
CA PHE A 53 1.25 0.17 -10.78
C PHE A 53 0.67 -0.62 -11.96
N VAL A 54 0.89 -1.94 -12.01
CA VAL A 54 0.28 -2.81 -13.03
C VAL A 54 -1.23 -2.86 -12.83
N LEU A 55 -1.68 -3.05 -11.59
CA LEU A 55 -3.09 -3.09 -11.24
C LEU A 55 -3.80 -1.78 -11.59
N MET A 56 -3.20 -0.62 -11.27
CA MET A 56 -3.76 0.69 -11.61
C MET A 56 -3.86 0.90 -13.13
N ARG A 57 -2.87 0.44 -13.89
CA ARG A 57 -2.90 0.52 -15.37
C ARG A 57 -4.01 -0.36 -15.95
N GLU A 58 -4.15 -1.57 -15.42
CA GLU A 58 -5.22 -2.48 -15.81
C GLU A 58 -6.60 -1.91 -15.48
N ALA A 59 -6.73 -1.28 -14.30
CA ALA A 59 -7.97 -0.64 -13.87
C ALA A 59 -8.39 0.49 -14.82
N LYS A 60 -7.45 1.38 -15.18
CA LYS A 60 -7.71 2.43 -16.17
C LYS A 60 -8.17 1.86 -17.52
N ARG A 61 -7.55 0.76 -17.99
CA ARG A 61 -7.94 0.09 -19.24
C ARG A 61 -9.36 -0.49 -19.18
N LEU A 62 -9.79 -0.91 -18.00
CA LEU A 62 -11.14 -1.44 -17.73
C LEU A 62 -12.17 -0.33 -17.42
N GLY A 63 -11.78 0.95 -17.51
CA GLY A 63 -12.70 2.08 -17.30
C GLY A 63 -12.85 2.54 -15.85
N TYR A 64 -12.01 2.07 -14.93
CA TYR A 64 -12.04 2.54 -13.55
C TYR A 64 -11.38 3.91 -13.41
N GLU A 65 -11.96 4.73 -12.53
CA GLU A 65 -11.26 5.86 -11.93
C GLU A 65 -10.31 5.35 -10.83
N VAL A 66 -9.07 5.85 -10.84
CA VAL A 66 -8.04 5.45 -9.88
C VAL A 66 -7.67 6.64 -9.02
N GLU A 67 -7.96 6.56 -7.73
CA GLU A 67 -7.51 7.51 -6.71
C GLU A 67 -6.35 6.90 -5.91
N LEU A 68 -5.24 7.63 -5.80
CA LEU A 68 -4.10 7.23 -4.98
C LEU A 68 -3.88 8.24 -3.87
N VAL A 69 -4.10 7.81 -2.63
CA VAL A 69 -3.72 8.55 -1.43
C VAL A 69 -2.36 8.02 -0.95
N TYR A 70 -1.33 8.85 -1.06
CA TYR A 70 0.03 8.49 -0.65
C TYR A 70 0.49 9.31 0.55
N ILE A 71 0.79 8.63 1.66
CA ILE A 71 1.28 9.25 2.89
C ILE A 71 2.74 8.85 3.10
N ARG A 72 3.62 9.86 3.22
CA ARG A 72 5.04 9.65 3.54
C ARG A 72 5.47 10.48 4.73
N LEU A 73 6.52 10.01 5.39
CA LEU A 73 7.23 10.82 6.38
C LEU A 73 8.15 11.84 5.70
N ALA A 74 8.42 12.94 6.41
CA ALA A 74 9.28 14.01 5.91
C ALA A 74 10.74 13.56 5.72
N SER A 75 11.26 12.69 6.60
CA SER A 75 12.65 12.23 6.61
C SER A 75 12.80 10.80 7.13
N SER A 76 13.90 10.14 6.76
CA SER A 76 14.26 8.80 7.26
C SER A 76 14.60 8.79 8.75
N ALA A 77 15.14 9.90 9.25
CA ALA A 77 15.39 10.09 10.68
C ALA A 77 14.07 9.97 11.48
N LEU A 78 13.00 10.63 11.01
CA LEU A 78 11.69 10.55 11.65
C LEU A 78 11.11 9.12 11.61
N ALA A 79 11.39 8.35 10.57
CA ALA A 79 10.98 6.94 10.50
C ALA A 79 11.69 6.10 11.58
N LEU A 80 13.01 6.29 11.74
CA LEU A 80 13.81 5.60 12.76
C LEU A 80 13.37 5.98 14.17
N GLU A 81 13.12 7.26 14.43
CA GLU A 81 12.59 7.74 15.72
C GLU A 81 11.24 7.09 16.06
N ARG A 82 10.33 7.00 15.08
CA ARG A 82 9.03 6.34 15.27
C ARG A 82 9.17 4.84 15.56
N VAL A 83 10.11 4.16 14.91
CA VAL A 83 10.40 2.75 15.20
C VAL A 83 10.97 2.60 16.61
N ALA A 84 11.94 3.43 17.00
CA ALA A 84 12.52 3.41 18.35
C ALA A 84 11.45 3.66 19.42
N ALA A 85 10.57 4.64 19.21
CA ALA A 85 9.44 4.92 20.12
C ALA A 85 8.46 3.73 20.20
N ARG A 86 8.18 3.04 19.08
CA ARG A 86 7.32 1.84 19.06
C ARG A 86 7.96 0.69 19.83
N VAL A 87 9.25 0.44 19.64
CA VAL A 87 10.00 -0.60 20.37
C VAL A 87 10.02 -0.30 21.86
N GLY A 88 10.27 0.95 22.25
CA GLY A 88 10.23 1.38 23.65
C GLY A 88 8.87 1.18 24.33
N ARG A 89 7.77 1.10 23.56
CA ARG A 89 6.42 0.78 24.04
C ARG A 89 6.07 -0.71 23.96
N GLY A 90 7.05 -1.59 23.74
CA GLY A 90 6.86 -3.04 23.63
C GLY A 90 6.41 -3.51 22.24
N GLY A 91 6.45 -2.66 21.21
CA GLY A 91 6.17 -3.05 19.84
C GLY A 91 7.35 -3.73 19.13
N HIS A 92 7.09 -4.35 17.98
CA HIS A 92 8.14 -4.98 17.17
C HIS A 92 9.08 -3.96 16.53
N GLY A 93 10.38 -4.26 16.54
CA GLY A 93 11.40 -3.48 15.86
C GLY A 93 11.47 -3.80 14.38
N VAL A 94 11.87 -2.83 13.57
CA VAL A 94 12.16 -3.01 12.15
C VAL A 94 13.66 -2.77 11.95
N PRO A 95 14.38 -3.61 11.19
CA PRO A 95 15.79 -3.40 10.93
C PRO A 95 16.06 -2.01 10.34
N SER A 96 17.07 -1.31 10.85
CA SER A 96 17.40 0.06 10.43
C SER A 96 17.71 0.17 8.93
N GLN A 97 18.20 -0.90 8.29
CA GLN A 97 18.43 -0.99 6.85
C GLN A 97 17.14 -0.97 6.01
N ASP A 98 16.02 -1.42 6.57
CA ASP A 98 14.72 -1.41 5.91
C ASP A 98 14.01 -0.06 6.11
N CYS A 99 14.27 0.60 7.24
CA CYS A 99 13.76 1.95 7.54
C CYS A 99 14.57 3.06 6.85
N GLY A 100 15.89 2.92 6.83
CA GLY A 100 16.86 3.89 6.32
C GLY A 100 17.13 3.67 4.83
N THR A 101 17.16 4.76 4.08
CA THR A 101 17.53 4.85 2.65
C THR A 101 16.62 4.08 1.66
N THR A 102 16.29 2.81 1.92
CA THR A 102 15.51 1.93 1.04
C THR A 102 14.04 2.38 0.94
N PHE A 103 13.39 2.67 2.07
CA PHE A 103 12.01 3.16 2.09
C PHE A 103 11.89 4.53 1.40
N PHE A 104 12.80 5.45 1.70
CA PHE A 104 12.81 6.79 1.12
C PHE A 104 13.21 6.81 -0.36
N ALA A 105 14.15 5.97 -0.80
CA ALA A 105 14.49 5.81 -2.21
C ALA A 105 13.32 5.23 -3.03
N LYS A 106 12.57 4.25 -2.47
CA LYS A 106 11.38 3.69 -3.13
C LYS A 106 10.20 4.67 -3.16
N SER A 107 10.05 5.51 -2.13
CA SER A 107 9.03 6.56 -2.05
C SER A 107 9.24 7.74 -3.02
N ARG A 108 10.45 7.87 -3.59
CA ARG A 108 10.80 8.97 -4.51
C ARG A 108 10.26 8.80 -5.93
N LYS A 109 9.50 7.73 -6.20
CA LYS A 109 8.74 7.62 -7.44
C LYS A 109 7.62 8.65 -7.39
N THR A 110 7.85 9.80 -8.02
CA THR A 110 6.85 10.84 -8.24
C THR A 110 5.61 10.20 -8.86
N VAL A 111 4.53 10.14 -8.10
CA VAL A 111 3.19 9.97 -8.66
C VAL A 111 2.91 11.30 -9.34
N GLN A 112 3.16 11.40 -10.65
CA GLN A 112 2.60 12.48 -11.45
C GLN A 112 1.09 12.29 -11.42
N GLY A 113 0.45 13.04 -10.53
CA GLY A 113 -0.98 13.00 -10.30
C GLY A 113 -1.74 13.55 -11.50
N CYS A 114 -2.81 12.83 -11.84
CA CYS A 114 -3.92 13.25 -12.68
C CYS A 114 -4.27 14.73 -12.45
N GLU A 115 -4.27 15.51 -13.54
CA GLU A 115 -5.01 16.76 -13.60
C GLU A 115 -6.48 16.45 -13.31
N THR A 116 -7.03 17.12 -12.30
CA THR A 116 -8.43 17.00 -11.90
C THR A 116 -9.27 17.69 -12.97
N GLY A 117 -9.74 16.91 -13.94
CA GLY A 117 -10.57 17.40 -15.05
C GLY A 117 -12.06 17.27 -14.77
N ARG A 118 -12.60 18.17 -13.93
CA ARG A 118 -13.86 18.93 -14.06
C ARG A 118 -14.36 19.43 -12.71
#